data_AF-A0A7X6CQ17-F1
#
_entry.id   AF-A0A7X6CQ17-F1
#
_cell.length_a   1.000
_cell.length_b   1.000
_cell.length_c   1.000
_cell.angle_alpha   90.00
_cell.angle_beta   90.00
_cell.angle_gamma   90.00
#
_symmetry.space_group_name_H-M   'P 1'
#
loop_
_entity.id
_entity.type
_entity.pdbx_description
1 polymer ?
#
loop_
_entity_poly.entity_id
_entity_poly.type
_entity_poly.pdbx_seq_one_letter_code
_entity_poly.pdbx_strand_id
1 'polypeptide(L)' 'MSYCLNPTCQNPQNPGDAEFCQSCGSKLLLTDDRTPSESSYRVVRPIGQGGFGRTFLAVDETQPP' A
#
# COMPACT_ATOMS: atom_id res chain seq x y z
N MET A 1 2.56 6.14 7.88
CA MET A 1 3.64 5.88 6.91
C MET A 1 3.12 4.85 5.92
N SER A 2 3.32 5.11 4.62
CA SER A 2 2.89 4.24 3.54
C SER A 2 4.08 3.64 2.81
N TYR A 3 3.93 2.42 2.32
CA TYR A 3 4.97 1.68 1.62
C TYR A 3 4.54 1.42 0.17
N CYS A 4 5.43 1.73 -0.76
CA CYS A 4 5.19 1.50 -2.18
C CYS A 4 5.33 0.02 -2.53
N LEU A 5 4.28 -0.56 -3.12
CA LEU A 5 4.26 -1.93 -3.60
C LEU A 5 5.10 -2.16 -4.86
N ASN A 6 5.50 -1.09 -5.54
CA ASN A 6 6.27 -1.19 -6.76
C ASN A 6 7.70 -1.70 -6.47
N PRO A 7 8.10 -2.89 -6.97
CA PRO A 7 9.41 -3.47 -6.68
C PRO A 7 10.56 -2.71 -7.31
N THR A 8 10.32 -1.86 -8.32
CA THR A 8 11.36 -1.03 -8.96
C THR A 8 11.49 0.36 -8.32
N CYS A 9 10.68 0.66 -7.31
CA CYS A 9 10.73 1.94 -6.63
C CYS A 9 12.05 2.11 -5.86
N GLN A 10 12.78 3.19 -6.16
CA GLN A 10 14.04 3.50 -5.48
C GLN A 10 13.83 3.96 -4.04
N ASN A 11 12.70 4.62 -3.75
CA ASN A 11 12.34 5.03 -2.41
C ASN A 11 10.87 4.69 -2.12
N PRO A 12 10.60 3.51 -1.53
CA PRO A 12 9.25 3.04 -1.28
C PRO A 12 8.59 3.70 -0.06
N GLN A 13 9.32 4.45 0.77
CA GLN A 13 8.75 5.09 1.95
C GLN A 13 8.02 6.37 1.58
N ASN A 14 6.77 6.47 2.00
CA ASN A 14 5.90 7.60 1.73
C ASN A 14 5.17 8.08 3.01
N PRO A 15 4.72 9.35 3.04
CA PRO A 15 3.85 9.87 4.09
C PRO A 15 2.60 9.00 4.26
N GLY A 16 2.04 8.95 5.48
CA GLY A 16 0.84 8.16 5.77
C GLY A 16 -0.40 8.66 5.04
N ASP A 17 -0.39 9.90 4.61
CA ASP A 17 -1.43 10.65 3.91
C ASP A 17 -1.28 10.62 2.39
N ALA A 18 -0.16 10.11 1.86
CA ALA A 18 0.08 10.06 0.42
C ALA A 18 -0.77 8.97 -0.26
N GLU A 19 -1.51 9.32 -1.31
CA GLU A 19 -2.26 8.37 -2.13
C GLU A 19 -1.39 7.74 -3.24
N PHE A 20 -0.37 8.48 -3.68
CA PHE A 20 0.56 8.08 -4.73
C PHE A 20 1.99 8.15 -4.21
N CYS A 21 2.84 7.24 -4.69
CA CYS A 21 4.24 7.21 -4.37
C CYS A 21 4.94 8.45 -4.95
N GLN A 22 5.61 9.24 -4.10
CA GLN A 22 6.31 10.44 -4.54
C GLN A 22 7.54 10.13 -5.42
N SER A 23 8.07 8.90 -5.36
CA SER A 23 9.24 8.51 -6.15
C SER A 23 8.91 7.83 -7.48
N CYS A 24 7.78 7.12 -7.60
CA CYS A 24 7.47 6.39 -8.83
C CYS A 24 6.03 6.59 -9.34
N GLY A 25 5.21 7.40 -8.67
CA GLY A 25 3.83 7.70 -9.07
C GLY A 25 2.85 6.54 -8.91
N SER A 26 3.28 5.38 -8.39
CA SER A 26 2.40 4.22 -8.20
C SER A 26 1.39 4.45 -7.08
N LYS A 27 0.14 4.00 -7.27
CA LYS A 27 -0.91 4.09 -6.25
C LYS A 27 -0.52 3.31 -4.99
N LEU A 28 -0.58 3.96 -3.83
CA LEU A 28 -0.24 3.38 -2.53
C LEU A 28 -1.45 2.73 -1.83
N LEU A 29 -2.65 3.22 -2.15
CA LEU A 29 -3.91 2.70 -1.67
C LEU A 29 -4.43 1.60 -2.58
N LEU A 30 -4.60 0.41 -2.00
CA LEU A 30 -5.38 -0.65 -2.63
C LEU A 30 -6.86 -0.40 -2.31
N THR A 31 -7.59 0.08 -3.31
CA THR A 31 -9.04 0.28 -3.28
C THR A 31 -9.64 -0.50 -4.44
N ASP A 32 -10.66 -1.31 -4.18
CA ASP A 32 -11.43 -1.93 -5.25
C ASP A 32 -12.45 -0.91 -5.80
N ASP A 33 -12.35 -0.63 -7.09
CA ASP A 33 -13.19 0.35 -7.80
C ASP A 33 -14.63 -0.17 -8.03
N ARG A 34 -14.87 -1.48 -7.90
CA ARG A 34 -16.16 -2.10 -8.20
C ARG A 34 -17.10 -2.09 -7.00
N THR A 35 -16.60 -1.83 -5.80
CA THR A 35 -17.40 -1.77 -4.58
C THR A 35 -17.06 -0.49 -3.82
N PRO A 36 -17.88 0.58 -3.91
CA PRO A 36 -17.60 1.86 -3.25
C PRO A 36 -17.60 1.79 -1.70
N SER A 37 -17.94 0.63 -1.13
CA SER A 37 -17.87 0.30 0.28
C SER A 37 -16.66 -0.57 0.67
N GLU A 38 -15.68 -0.75 -0.21
CA GLU A 38 -14.56 -1.67 0.03
C GLU A 38 -13.35 -1.03 0.69
N SER A 39 -12.70 -1.88 1.49
CA SER A 39 -11.50 -1.67 2.27
C SER A 39 -10.35 -0.98 1.53
N SER A 40 -9.97 0.18 2.07
CA SER A 40 -8.80 0.94 1.65
C SER A 40 -7.59 0.43 2.42
N TYR A 41 -6.86 -0.51 1.83
CA TYR A 41 -5.67 -1.05 2.47
C TYR A 41 -4.45 -0.18 2.19
N ARG A 42 -3.90 0.40 3.26
CA ARG A 42 -2.66 1.17 3.24
C ARG A 42 -1.51 0.31 3.73
N VAL A 43 -0.57 0.03 2.83
CA VAL A 43 0.59 -0.81 3.13
C VAL A 43 1.58 -0.04 4.00
N VAL A 44 2.04 -0.63 5.11
CA VAL A 44 2.97 -0.01 6.06
C VAL A 44 4.40 -0.49 5.83
N ARG A 45 4.60 -1.81 5.67
CA ARG A 45 5.93 -2.41 5.46
C ARG A 45 5.87 -3.85 4.95
N PRO A 46 6.92 -4.34 4.28
CA PRO A 46 7.07 -5.77 4.01
C PRO A 46 7.29 -6.55 5.31
N ILE A 47 6.68 -7.74 5.41
CA ILE A 47 6.82 -8.66 6.55
C ILE A 47 7.33 -10.05 6.14
N GLY A 48 7.32 -10.37 4.86
CA GLY A 48 7.85 -11.63 4.36
C GLY A 48 8.03 -11.62 2.85
N GLN A 49 8.90 -12.50 2.37
CA GLN A 49 9.09 -12.76 0.95
C GLN A 49 9.32 -14.26 0.74
N GLY A 50 8.61 -14.84 -0.22
CA GLY A 50 8.77 -16.23 -0.64
C GLY A 50 8.95 -16.33 -2.15
N GLY A 51 9.07 -17.56 -2.67
CA GLY A 51 9.26 -17.81 -4.10
C GLY A 51 8.10 -17.35 -5.01
N PHE A 52 6.90 -17.17 -4.43
CA PHE A 52 5.67 -16.81 -5.16
C PHE A 52 5.19 -15.38 -4.90
N GLY A 53 5.91 -14.58 -4.10
CA GLY A 53 5.48 -13.21 -3.83
C GLY A 53 6.08 -12.59 -2.57
N ARG A 54 5.58 -11.40 -2.27
CA ARG A 54 5.92 -10.61 -1.07
C ARG A 54 4.68 -10.41 -0.24
N THR A 55 4.84 -10.54 1.08
CA THR A 55 3.78 -10.32 2.06
C THR A 55 4.04 -8.99 2.75
N PHE A 56 3.00 -8.17 2.86
CA PHE A 56 3.09 -6.85 3.47
C PHE A 56 2.09 -6.71 4.62
N LEU A 57 2.45 -5.92 5.63
CA LEU A 57 1.53 -5.45 6.65
C LEU A 57 0.79 -4.24 6.08
N ALA A 58 -0.54 -4.27 6.09
CA ALA A 58 -1.40 -3.16 5.69
C ALA A 58 -2.41 -2.82 6.79
N VAL A 59 -2.82 -1.57 6.83
CA VAL A 59 -3.89 -1.05 7.69
C VAL A 59 -5.11 -0.84 6.81
N ASP A 60 -6.26 -1.36 7.23
CA ASP A 60 -7.52 -1.00 6.59
C ASP A 60 -7.99 0.37 7.09
N GLU A 61 -8.21 1.32 6.19
CA GLU A 61 -8.68 2.68 6.51
C GLU A 61 -10.21 2.80 6.47
N THR A 62 -10.94 1.75 6.06
CA THR A 62 -12.42 1.80 6.02
C THR A 62 -13.10 1.38 7.30
N GLN A 63 -12.44 0.56 8.11
CA GLN A 63 -12.98 0.13 9.38
C GLN A 63 -12.61 1.15 10.47
N PRO A 64 -13.59 1.83 11.10
CA PRO A 64 -13.31 2.64 12.28
C PRO A 64 -12.81 1.74 13.43
N PRO A 65 -12.00 2.29 14.36
CA PRO A 65 -11.43 1.55 15.49
C PRO A 65 -12.48 1.01 16.47
#